data_AF-A0A444YSU1-F1
#
_entry.id   AF-A0A444YSU1-F1
#
_cell.length_a   1.000
_cell.length_b   1.000
_cell.length_c   1.000
_cell.angle_alpha   90.00
_cell.angle_beta   90.00
_cell.angle_gamma   90.00
#
_symmetry.space_group_name_H-M   'P 1'
#
loop_
_entity.id
_entity.type
_entity.pdbx_description
1 polymer ?
#
loop_
_entity_poly.entity_id
_entity_poly.type
_entity_poly.pdbx_seq_one_letter_code
_entity_poly.pdbx_strand_id
1 'polypeptide(L)'
;MIDHSLQGRGSSTNDRKHHWIVEQKLLHFVDAFHQYVMDRVYHSAWRELCEGMKAAKSLDEVIEVHEAYMLSIQRQCFVVPDKLGALIASRINSILGLALDFYTIQQTLSSGGAVSAINARCEMEVDRIEKQFDDCIAFLLRVLSFKLNVGHFPHLADLVTRINYNYFYMTANGNLMTGSSSGSVTSRLGRNV
;
A
#
# COMPACT_ATOMS: atom_id res chain seq x y z
N MET A 1 34.58 -5.70 33.28
CA MET A 1 33.98 -6.70 32.38
C MET A 1 32.46 -6.73 32.58
N ILE A 2 31.80 -5.59 32.38
CA ILE A 2 30.33 -5.45 32.45
C ILE A 2 29.99 -4.31 31.47
N ASP A 3 29.92 -4.59 30.17
CA ASP A 3 29.34 -3.63 29.21
C ASP A 3 28.89 -4.23 27.86
N HIS A 4 28.58 -5.54 27.80
CA HIS A 4 28.05 -6.16 26.58
C HIS A 4 26.57 -6.57 26.67
N SER A 5 25.96 -6.47 27.86
CA SER A 5 24.57 -6.91 28.09
C SER A 5 23.52 -5.82 27.87
N LEU A 6 23.90 -4.54 27.86
CA LEU A 6 22.96 -3.43 27.64
C LEU A 6 22.75 -3.13 26.14
N GLN A 7 23.76 -3.37 25.30
CA GLN A 7 23.71 -3.06 23.87
C GLN A 7 22.81 -4.02 23.07
N GLY A 8 22.78 -5.32 23.45
CA GLY A 8 21.90 -6.31 22.82
C GLY A 8 20.40 -6.07 23.09
N ARG A 9 20.06 -5.50 24.25
CA ARG A 9 18.65 -5.22 24.61
C ARG A 9 18.07 -4.04 23.84
N GLY A 10 18.91 -3.06 23.47
CA GLY A 10 18.52 -1.93 22.62
C GLY A 10 18.24 -2.35 21.17
N SER A 11 19.10 -3.18 20.58
CA SER A 11 18.95 -3.67 19.20
C SER A 11 17.64 -4.43 19.01
N SER A 12 17.37 -5.46 19.83
CA SER A 12 16.16 -6.28 19.69
C SER A 12 14.86 -5.49 19.87
N THR A 13 14.88 -4.42 20.68
CA THR A 13 13.71 -3.53 20.80
C THR A 13 13.51 -2.64 19.58
N ASN A 14 14.59 -2.29 18.88
CA ASN A 14 14.55 -1.51 17.65
C ASN A 14 14.07 -2.38 16.48
N ASP A 15 14.59 -3.60 16.37
CA ASP A 15 14.20 -4.58 15.34
C ASP A 15 12.70 -4.89 15.42
N ARG A 16 12.18 -5.13 16.64
CA ARG A 16 10.75 -5.37 16.87
C ARG A 16 9.87 -4.15 16.51
N LYS A 17 10.35 -2.93 16.76
CA LYS A 17 9.64 -1.71 16.36
C LYS A 17 9.61 -1.56 14.85
N HIS A 18 10.74 -1.83 14.20
CA HIS A 18 10.87 -1.78 12.75
C HIS A 18 9.93 -2.80 12.07
N HIS A 19 9.91 -4.06 12.54
CA HIS A 19 8.97 -5.08 12.05
C HIS A 19 7.53 -4.62 12.18
N TRP A 20 7.16 -4.05 13.33
CA TRP A 20 5.82 -3.54 13.55
C TRP A 20 5.46 -2.40 12.59
N ILE A 21 6.39 -1.48 12.30
CA ILE A 21 6.16 -0.39 11.34
C ILE A 21 5.90 -0.96 9.94
N VAL A 22 6.73 -1.92 9.49
CA VAL A 22 6.57 -2.57 8.18
C VAL A 22 5.24 -3.33 8.11
N GLU A 23 4.87 -4.04 9.17
CA GLU A 23 3.58 -4.70 9.29
C GLU A 23 2.42 -3.72 9.15
N GLN A 24 2.45 -2.59 9.87
CA GLN A 24 1.40 -1.58 9.78
C GLN A 24 1.30 -0.94 8.40
N LYS A 25 2.44 -0.67 7.73
CA LYS A 25 2.45 -0.17 6.34
C LYS A 25 1.74 -1.15 5.39
N LEU A 26 2.07 -2.43 5.48
CA LEU A 26 1.49 -3.49 4.65
C LEU A 26 0.00 -3.67 4.93
N LEU A 27 -0.39 -3.78 6.21
CA LEU A 27 -1.79 -3.94 6.63
C LEU A 27 -2.64 -2.76 6.19
N HIS A 28 -2.16 -1.52 6.40
CA HIS A 28 -2.86 -0.32 5.96
C HIS A 28 -3.13 -0.35 4.45
N PHE A 29 -2.12 -0.72 3.65
CA PHE A 29 -2.31 -0.81 2.20
C PHE A 29 -3.33 -1.89 1.82
N VAL A 30 -3.20 -3.09 2.40
CA VAL A 30 -4.10 -4.23 2.12
C VAL A 30 -5.55 -3.87 2.48
N ASP A 31 -5.78 -3.29 3.65
CA ASP A 31 -7.11 -2.88 4.10
C ASP A 31 -7.69 -1.76 3.22
N ALA A 32 -6.91 -0.71 2.94
CA ALA A 32 -7.34 0.39 2.07
C ALA A 32 -7.70 -0.10 0.65
N PHE A 33 -6.91 -1.01 0.08
CA PHE A 33 -7.18 -1.58 -1.23
C PHE A 33 -8.40 -2.52 -1.22
N HIS A 34 -8.52 -3.37 -0.21
CA HIS A 34 -9.67 -4.26 -0.06
C HIS A 34 -10.97 -3.47 0.08
N GLN A 35 -11.00 -2.46 0.94
CA GLN A 35 -12.16 -1.58 1.11
C GLN A 35 -12.53 -0.87 -0.19
N TYR A 36 -11.53 -0.39 -0.95
CA TYR A 36 -11.77 0.18 -2.27
C TYR A 36 -12.46 -0.83 -3.20
N VAL A 37 -11.95 -2.06 -3.33
CA VAL A 37 -12.54 -3.09 -4.19
C VAL A 37 -13.98 -3.41 -3.76
N MET A 38 -14.22 -3.55 -2.46
CA MET A 38 -15.55 -3.82 -1.91
C MET A 38 -16.53 -2.70 -2.22
N ASP A 39 -16.14 -1.44 -2.05
CA ASP A 39 -17.00 -0.28 -2.35
C ASP A 39 -17.34 -0.20 -3.85
N ARG A 40 -16.37 -0.48 -4.72
CA ARG A 40 -16.58 -0.45 -6.18
C ARG A 40 -17.53 -1.55 -6.65
N VAL A 41 -17.31 -2.79 -6.20
CA VAL A 41 -18.09 -3.95 -6.64
C VAL A 41 -19.47 -3.97 -5.98
N TYR A 42 -19.51 -3.88 -4.65
CA TYR A 42 -20.72 -4.16 -3.88
C TYR A 42 -21.65 -2.95 -3.75
N HIS A 43 -21.11 -1.73 -3.66
CA HIS A 43 -21.90 -0.54 -3.38
C HIS A 43 -22.20 0.31 -4.62
N SER A 44 -21.24 0.48 -5.53
CA SER A 44 -21.42 1.27 -6.76
C SER A 44 -21.98 0.41 -7.89
N ALA A 45 -21.17 -0.51 -8.42
CA ALA A 45 -21.49 -1.22 -9.66
C ALA A 45 -22.73 -2.12 -9.52
N TRP A 46 -22.90 -2.78 -8.36
CA TRP A 46 -24.10 -3.59 -8.09
C TRP A 46 -25.39 -2.77 -8.09
N ARG A 47 -25.35 -1.54 -7.53
CA ARG A 47 -26.51 -0.65 -7.53
C ARG A 47 -26.87 -0.22 -8.95
N GLU A 48 -25.87 0.19 -9.72
CA GLU A 48 -26.03 0.57 -11.14
C GLU A 48 -26.62 -0.58 -11.97
N LEU A 49 -26.15 -1.81 -11.74
CA LEU A 49 -26.72 -3.02 -12.36
C LEU A 49 -28.20 -3.19 -11.99
N CYS A 50 -28.54 -3.11 -10.70
CA CYS A 50 -29.91 -3.27 -10.22
C CYS A 50 -30.87 -2.21 -10.79
N GLU A 51 -30.42 -0.96 -10.89
CA GLU A 51 -31.19 0.14 -11.50
C GLU A 51 -31.34 -0.06 -13.00
N GLY A 52 -30.27 -0.40 -13.72
CA GLY A 52 -30.30 -0.68 -15.15
C GLY A 52 -31.20 -1.87 -15.50
N MET A 53 -31.13 -2.95 -14.73
CA MET A 53 -31.96 -4.14 -14.92
C MET A 53 -33.46 -3.85 -14.74
N LYS A 54 -33.81 -2.93 -13.84
CA LYS A 54 -35.21 -2.50 -13.65
C LYS A 54 -35.71 -1.60 -14.78
N ALA A 55 -34.81 -0.83 -15.40
CA ALA A 55 -35.14 0.10 -16.47
C ALA A 55 -35.22 -0.57 -17.84
N ALA A 56 -34.51 -1.68 -18.04
CA ALA A 56 -34.46 -2.42 -19.29
C ALA A 56 -35.83 -2.98 -19.70
N LYS A 57 -36.18 -2.81 -20.98
CA LYS A 57 -37.47 -3.19 -21.58
C LYS A 57 -37.35 -4.32 -22.61
N SER A 58 -36.13 -4.76 -22.90
CA SER A 58 -35.83 -5.82 -23.85
C SER A 58 -34.71 -6.72 -23.33
N LEU A 59 -34.58 -7.90 -23.93
CA LEU A 59 -33.48 -8.81 -23.62
C LEU A 59 -32.12 -8.22 -24.01
N ASP A 60 -32.07 -7.50 -25.14
CA ASP A 60 -30.84 -6.85 -25.61
C ASP A 60 -30.38 -5.76 -24.61
N GLU A 61 -31.32 -4.95 -24.10
CA GLU A 61 -31.00 -3.95 -23.07
C GLU A 61 -30.50 -4.60 -21.76
N VAL A 62 -31.04 -5.76 -21.38
CA VAL A 62 -30.56 -6.53 -20.22
C VAL A 62 -29.13 -7.02 -20.43
N ILE A 63 -28.81 -7.51 -21.63
CA ILE A 63 -27.45 -7.95 -21.99
C ILE A 63 -26.49 -6.76 -21.92
N GLU A 64 -26.85 -5.62 -22.52
CA GLU A 64 -26.03 -4.40 -22.52
C GLU A 64 -25.73 -3.91 -21.10
N VAL A 65 -26.75 -3.85 -20.22
CA VAL A 65 -26.59 -3.44 -18.82
C VAL A 65 -25.62 -4.38 -18.08
N HIS A 66 -25.76 -5.69 -18.29
CA HIS A 66 -24.88 -6.67 -17.66
C HIS A 66 -23.43 -6.58 -18.18
N GLU A 67 -23.24 -6.42 -19.49
CA GLU A 67 -21.91 -6.23 -20.08
C GLU A 67 -21.24 -4.95 -19.58
N ALA A 68 -22.01 -3.86 -19.48
CA ALA A 68 -21.53 -2.60 -18.90
C ALA A 68 -21.10 -2.78 -17.43
N TYR A 69 -21.87 -3.51 -16.63
CA TYR A 69 -21.50 -3.86 -15.26
C TYR A 69 -20.18 -4.64 -15.21
N MET A 70 -20.04 -5.70 -16.00
CA MET A 70 -18.83 -6.54 -16.04
C MET A 70 -17.60 -5.73 -16.46
N LEU A 71 -17.71 -4.91 -17.50
CA LEU A 71 -16.64 -4.02 -17.94
C LEU A 71 -16.28 -2.98 -16.88
N SER A 72 -17.28 -2.44 -16.18
CA SER A 72 -17.09 -1.46 -15.11
C SER A 72 -16.28 -2.05 -13.96
N ILE A 73 -16.69 -3.20 -13.40
CA ILE A 73 -15.96 -3.84 -12.29
C ILE A 73 -14.54 -4.28 -12.71
N GLN A 74 -14.37 -4.79 -13.93
CA GLN A 74 -13.05 -5.21 -14.40
C GLN A 74 -12.10 -4.02 -14.54
N ARG A 75 -12.57 -2.87 -15.01
CA ARG A 75 -11.76 -1.65 -15.13
C ARG A 75 -11.41 -1.08 -13.77
N GLN A 76 -12.39 -0.97 -12.88
CA GLN A 76 -12.22 -0.37 -11.56
C GLN A 76 -11.34 -1.21 -10.64
N CYS A 77 -11.34 -2.54 -10.81
CA CYS A 77 -10.48 -3.47 -10.08
C CYS A 77 -9.16 -3.79 -10.80
N PHE A 78 -8.82 -3.07 -11.88
CA PHE A 78 -7.56 -3.24 -12.63
C PHE A 78 -7.35 -4.63 -13.25
N VAL A 79 -8.44 -5.30 -13.63
CA VAL A 79 -8.43 -6.64 -14.27
C VAL A 79 -8.34 -6.54 -15.80
N VAL A 80 -8.80 -5.43 -16.39
CA VAL A 80 -8.73 -5.22 -17.85
C VAL A 80 -7.28 -4.98 -18.30
N PRO A 81 -6.82 -5.58 -19.41
CA PRO A 81 -5.46 -5.47 -19.91
C PRO A 81 -5.21 -4.16 -20.68
N ASP A 82 -5.62 -3.02 -20.13
CA ASP A 82 -5.10 -1.75 -20.61
C ASP A 82 -3.69 -1.53 -20.04
N LYS A 83 -2.80 -0.88 -20.81
CA LYS A 83 -1.38 -0.75 -20.45
C LYS A 83 -1.17 -0.14 -19.06
N LEU A 84 -2.06 0.75 -18.63
CA LEU A 84 -1.93 1.43 -17.36
C LEU A 84 -2.52 0.62 -16.21
N GLY A 85 -3.71 0.05 -16.40
CA GLY A 85 -4.32 -0.89 -15.47
C GLY A 85 -3.35 -2.03 -15.14
N ALA A 86 -2.68 -2.58 -16.14
CA ALA A 86 -1.64 -3.60 -15.96
C ALA A 86 -0.44 -3.12 -15.13
N LEU A 87 0.02 -1.87 -15.31
CA LEU A 87 1.11 -1.30 -14.51
C LEU A 87 0.71 -1.09 -13.05
N ILE A 88 -0.52 -0.63 -12.80
CA ILE A 88 -1.07 -0.44 -11.46
C ILE A 88 -1.25 -1.81 -10.78
N ALA A 89 -1.92 -2.75 -11.46
CA ALA A 89 -2.12 -4.11 -10.98
C ALA A 89 -0.80 -4.82 -10.67
N SER A 90 0.22 -4.65 -11.52
CA SER A 90 1.56 -5.18 -11.27
C SER A 90 2.12 -4.72 -9.92
N ARG A 91 2.00 -3.43 -9.59
CA ARG A 91 2.52 -2.89 -8.32
C ARG A 91 1.67 -3.27 -7.12
N ILE A 92 0.35 -3.33 -7.27
CA ILE A 92 -0.55 -3.87 -6.23
C ILE A 92 -0.14 -5.31 -5.90
N ASN A 93 -0.03 -6.16 -6.92
CA ASN A 93 0.38 -7.56 -6.75
C ASN A 93 1.78 -7.69 -6.13
N SER A 94 2.72 -6.81 -6.48
CA SER A 94 4.01 -6.77 -5.80
C SER A 94 3.86 -6.50 -4.30
N ILE A 95 3.06 -5.50 -3.89
CA ILE A 95 2.85 -5.19 -2.46
C ILE A 95 2.14 -6.33 -1.74
N LEU A 96 1.13 -6.96 -2.36
CA LEU A 96 0.47 -8.15 -1.79
C LEU A 96 1.45 -9.31 -1.61
N GLY A 97 2.36 -9.52 -2.57
CA GLY A 97 3.45 -10.48 -2.46
C GLY A 97 4.40 -10.16 -1.29
N LEU A 98 4.77 -8.88 -1.12
CA LEU A 98 5.59 -8.44 0.02
C LEU A 98 4.92 -8.72 1.37
N ALA A 99 3.59 -8.58 1.47
CA ALA A 99 2.85 -8.93 2.68
C ALA A 99 2.94 -10.44 3.01
N LEU A 100 2.88 -11.29 1.98
CA LEU A 100 3.04 -12.74 2.14
C LEU A 100 4.48 -13.13 2.51
N ASP A 101 5.48 -12.50 1.89
CA ASP A 101 6.89 -12.66 2.24
C ASP A 101 7.12 -12.29 3.72
N PHE A 102 6.59 -11.15 4.15
CA PHE A 102 6.71 -10.67 5.53
C PHE A 102 6.05 -11.64 6.53
N TYR A 103 4.84 -12.13 6.23
CA TYR A 103 4.17 -13.14 7.04
C TYR A 103 4.98 -14.43 7.17
N THR A 104 5.67 -14.85 6.11
CA THR A 104 6.56 -16.03 6.12
C THR A 104 7.77 -15.82 7.03
N ILE A 105 8.35 -14.61 7.03
CA ILE A 105 9.44 -14.24 7.93
C ILE A 105 8.98 -14.26 9.39
N GLN A 106 7.81 -13.67 9.69
CA GLN A 106 7.26 -13.66 11.06
C GLN A 106 7.00 -15.07 11.58
N GLN A 107 6.49 -15.98 10.75
CA GLN A 107 6.31 -17.39 11.13
C GLN A 107 7.65 -18.07 11.44
N THR A 108 8.67 -17.81 10.62
CA THR A 108 10.02 -18.36 10.82
C THR A 108 10.61 -17.89 12.16
N LEU A 109 10.48 -16.61 12.48
CA LEU A 109 10.96 -16.02 13.74
C LEU A 109 10.17 -16.51 14.96
N SER A 110 8.86 -16.75 14.80
CA SER A 110 7.98 -17.23 15.88
C SER A 110 8.21 -18.70 16.24
N SER A 111 8.82 -19.49 15.36
CA SER A 111 9.06 -20.93 15.56
C SER A 111 10.10 -21.27 16.64
N GLY A 112 10.71 -20.27 17.30
CA GLY A 112 11.52 -20.46 18.52
C GLY A 112 12.88 -21.14 18.32
N GLY A 113 13.24 -21.53 17.10
CA GLY A 113 14.47 -22.27 16.77
C GLY A 113 15.50 -21.49 15.94
N ALA A 114 15.34 -20.18 15.78
CA ALA A 114 16.17 -19.41 14.85
C ALA A 114 17.61 -19.23 15.38
N VAL A 115 18.56 -19.90 14.71
CA VAL A 115 20.01 -19.70 14.87
C VAL A 115 20.34 -18.25 14.49
N SER A 116 21.37 -17.65 15.12
CA SER A 116 21.77 -16.24 14.88
C SER A 116 21.89 -15.83 13.40
N ALA A 117 22.27 -16.76 12.51
CA ALA A 117 22.35 -16.51 11.07
C ALA A 117 20.97 -16.41 10.39
N ILE A 118 19.97 -17.16 10.87
CA ILE A 118 18.58 -17.09 10.39
C ILE A 118 17.98 -15.74 10.77
N ASN A 119 18.20 -15.28 12.01
CA ASN A 119 17.73 -13.96 12.44
C ASN A 119 18.33 -12.85 11.58
N ALA A 120 19.65 -12.84 11.38
CA ALA A 120 20.30 -11.83 10.53
C ALA A 120 19.76 -11.83 9.09
N ARG A 121 19.48 -13.02 8.52
CA ARG A 121 18.85 -13.13 7.19
C ARG A 121 17.42 -12.58 7.19
N CYS A 122 16.62 -12.89 8.22
CA CYS A 122 15.27 -12.38 8.36
C CYS A 122 15.26 -10.85 8.45
N GLU A 123 16.16 -10.24 9.23
CA GLU A 123 16.28 -8.78 9.30
C GLU A 123 16.59 -8.16 7.93
N MET A 124 17.56 -8.73 7.20
CA MET A 124 17.88 -8.26 5.83
C MET A 124 16.68 -8.36 4.87
N GLU A 125 15.85 -9.40 5.01
CA GLU A 125 14.65 -9.54 4.19
C GLU A 125 13.56 -8.55 4.59
N VAL A 126 13.43 -8.20 5.88
CA VAL A 126 12.49 -7.14 6.32
C VAL A 126 12.91 -5.78 5.75
N ASP A 127 14.21 -5.44 5.78
CA ASP A 127 14.75 -4.23 5.15
C ASP A 127 14.46 -4.20 3.63
N ARG A 128 14.64 -5.35 2.95
CA ARG A 128 14.31 -5.49 1.53
C ARG A 128 12.82 -5.24 1.28
N ILE A 129 11.96 -5.81 2.12
CA ILE A 129 10.50 -5.66 2.02
C ILE A 129 10.11 -4.20 2.20
N GLU A 130 10.62 -3.51 3.23
CA GLU A 130 10.30 -2.10 3.45
C GLU A 130 10.69 -1.25 2.24
N LYS A 131 11.92 -1.42 1.73
CA LYS A 131 12.40 -0.65 0.58
C LYS A 131 11.55 -0.89 -0.66
N GLN A 132 11.23 -2.15 -0.98
CA GLN A 132 10.41 -2.49 -2.13
C GLN A 132 8.97 -2.00 -1.98
N PHE A 133 8.43 -2.01 -0.76
CA PHE A 133 7.13 -1.44 -0.46
C PHE A 133 7.12 0.06 -0.72
N ASP A 134 8.09 0.80 -0.17
CA ASP A 134 8.21 2.25 -0.33
C ASP A 134 8.36 2.62 -1.82
N ASP A 135 9.17 1.88 -2.59
CA ASP A 135 9.31 2.06 -4.04
C ASP A 135 7.99 1.82 -4.80
N CYS A 136 7.25 0.77 -4.42
CA CYS A 136 5.97 0.44 -5.05
C CYS A 136 4.90 1.49 -4.75
N ILE A 137 4.76 1.92 -3.49
CA ILE A 137 3.82 2.95 -3.08
C ILE A 137 4.14 4.28 -3.76
N ALA A 138 5.41 4.67 -3.77
CA ALA A 138 5.83 5.92 -4.40
C ALA A 138 5.55 5.92 -5.91
N PHE A 139 5.73 4.78 -6.58
CA PHE A 139 5.33 4.62 -7.98
C PHE A 139 3.82 4.70 -8.16
N LEU A 140 3.05 3.94 -7.37
CA LEU A 140 1.59 3.90 -7.44
C LEU A 140 0.99 5.29 -7.27
N LEU A 141 1.38 6.02 -6.23
CA LEU A 141 0.85 7.35 -5.94
C LEU A 141 1.22 8.35 -7.04
N ARG A 142 2.43 8.28 -7.62
CA ARG A 142 2.80 9.12 -8.77
C ARG A 142 1.94 8.84 -10.00
N VAL A 143 1.76 7.56 -10.34
CA VAL A 143 0.98 7.15 -11.51
C VAL A 143 -0.49 7.54 -11.36
N LEU A 144 -1.07 7.30 -10.17
CA LEU A 144 -2.46 7.64 -9.88
C LEU A 144 -2.67 9.16 -9.85
N SER A 145 -1.75 9.92 -9.23
CA SER A 145 -1.85 11.39 -9.18
C SER A 145 -1.68 12.04 -10.55
N PHE A 146 -0.82 11.49 -11.42
CA PHE A 146 -0.69 11.98 -12.79
C PHE A 146 -2.00 11.84 -13.58
N LYS A 147 -2.74 10.74 -13.39
CA LYS A 147 -4.03 10.52 -14.04
C LYS A 147 -5.10 11.51 -13.60
N LEU A 148 -5.13 11.90 -12.32
CA LEU A 148 -6.04 12.92 -11.81
C LEU A 148 -5.80 14.29 -12.44
N ASN A 149 -4.54 14.59 -12.81
CA ASN A 149 -4.19 15.84 -13.47
C ASN A 149 -4.57 15.89 -14.96
N VAL A 150 -4.76 14.73 -15.61
CA VAL A 150 -5.03 14.62 -17.05
C VAL A 150 -6.49 14.28 -17.35
N GLY A 151 -7.23 13.68 -16.41
CA GLY A 151 -8.64 13.35 -16.60
C GLY A 151 -9.40 13.14 -15.30
N HIS A 152 -10.73 13.18 -15.39
CA HIS A 152 -11.62 13.00 -14.23
C HIS A 152 -11.90 11.52 -13.97
N PHE A 153 -11.12 10.91 -13.08
CA PHE A 153 -11.28 9.52 -12.65
C PHE A 153 -11.63 9.47 -11.15
N PRO A 154 -12.89 9.71 -10.76
CA PRO A 154 -13.28 9.84 -9.36
C PRO A 154 -12.97 8.59 -8.54
N HIS A 155 -13.07 7.39 -9.13
CA HIS A 155 -12.69 6.15 -8.45
C HIS A 155 -11.18 6.08 -8.12
N LEU A 156 -10.30 6.69 -8.93
CA LEU A 156 -8.85 6.68 -8.65
C LEU A 156 -8.52 7.70 -7.56
N ALA A 157 -9.25 8.82 -7.50
CA ALA A 157 -9.10 9.80 -6.44
C ALA A 157 -9.47 9.20 -5.07
N ASP A 158 -10.53 8.40 -5.02
CA ASP A 158 -10.95 7.65 -3.83
C ASP A 158 -9.84 6.69 -3.38
N LEU A 159 -9.28 5.88 -4.30
CA LEU A 159 -8.17 4.98 -3.99
C LEU A 159 -6.92 5.71 -3.47
N VAL A 160 -6.52 6.81 -4.12
CA VAL A 160 -5.38 7.64 -3.67
C VAL A 160 -5.61 8.19 -2.27
N THR A 161 -6.82 8.67 -2.00
CA THR A 161 -7.18 9.26 -0.69
C THR A 161 -7.12 8.21 0.42
N ARG A 162 -7.57 6.98 0.16
CA ARG A 162 -7.51 5.89 1.14
C ARG A 162 -6.09 5.42 1.41
N ILE A 163 -5.29 5.25 0.36
CA ILE A 163 -3.89 4.82 0.50
C ILE A 163 -3.06 5.90 1.19
N ASN A 164 -3.17 7.16 0.74
CA ASN A 164 -2.34 8.28 1.17
C ASN A 164 -3.11 9.26 2.08
N TYR A 165 -3.98 8.73 2.94
CA TYR A 165 -4.71 9.53 3.91
C TYR A 165 -3.73 10.35 4.77
N ASN A 166 -4.06 11.62 5.00
CA ASN A 166 -3.19 12.60 5.69
C ASN A 166 -1.75 12.71 5.11
N TYR A 167 -1.55 12.40 3.83
CA TYR A 167 -0.24 12.46 3.17
C TYR A 167 0.83 11.58 3.83
N PHE A 168 0.41 10.46 4.44
CA PHE A 168 1.30 9.58 5.19
C PHE A 168 2.51 9.10 4.35
N TYR A 169 2.31 8.80 3.08
CA TYR A 169 3.37 8.33 2.19
C TYR A 169 3.96 9.43 1.32
N MET A 170 3.12 10.33 0.78
CA MET A 170 3.53 11.31 -0.22
C MET A 170 2.80 12.64 0.00
N THR A 171 3.52 13.74 -0.01
CA THR A 171 2.94 15.10 0.01
C THR A 171 2.09 15.39 -1.23
N ALA A 172 1.21 16.38 -1.15
CA ALA A 172 0.46 16.90 -2.30
C ALA A 172 1.36 17.29 -3.50
N ASN A 173 2.61 17.72 -3.23
CA ASN A 173 3.58 18.12 -4.24
C ASN A 173 4.40 16.93 -4.80
N GLY A 174 4.15 15.73 -4.29
CA GLY A 174 4.76 14.50 -4.77
C GLY A 174 6.12 14.12 -4.19
N ASN A 175 6.53 14.80 -3.12
CA ASN A 175 7.68 14.39 -2.31
C ASN A 175 7.28 13.27 -1.36
N LEU A 176 8.08 12.18 -1.32
CA LEU A 176 7.88 11.07 -0.39
C LEU A 176 8.16 11.54 1.04
N MET A 177 7.28 11.19 1.98
CA MET A 177 7.52 11.40 3.40
C MET A 177 8.52 10.34 3.87
N THR A 178 9.81 10.63 3.79
CA THR A 178 10.81 9.80 4.48
C THR A 178 10.59 9.99 5.97
N GLY A 179 10.20 8.93 6.68
CA GLY A 179 10.16 8.92 8.14
C GLY A 179 11.51 9.42 8.65
N SER A 180 11.48 10.57 9.32
CA SER A 180 12.58 11.28 9.97
C SER A 180 13.93 10.56 9.94
N SER A 181 14.79 10.94 8.99
CA SER A 181 16.22 10.81 9.23
C SER A 181 16.54 11.58 10.51
N SER A 182 17.26 10.95 11.42
CA SER A 182 17.76 11.54 12.66
C SER A 182 18.55 12.83 12.34
N GLY A 183 17.86 13.96 12.37
CA GLY A 183 18.43 15.29 12.18
C GLY A 183 18.87 15.82 13.53
N SER A 184 20.16 15.70 13.81
CA SER A 184 20.86 16.43 14.87
C SER A 184 20.43 17.90 14.88
N VAL A 185 19.64 18.28 15.90
CA VAL A 185 19.36 19.68 16.20
C VAL A 185 20.63 20.27 16.80
N THR A 186 21.50 20.82 15.95
CA THR A 186 22.54 21.74 16.40
C THR A 186 21.89 23.10 16.62
N SER A 187 21.71 23.44 17.89
CA SER A 187 21.28 24.76 18.35
C SER A 187 22.28 25.81 17.87
N ARG A 188 21.89 26.68 16.93
CA ARG A 188 22.59 27.94 16.71
C ARG A 188 22.09 28.97 17.72
N LEU A 189 22.84 29.07 18.82
CA LEU A 189 22.76 30.16 19.78
C LEU A 189 23.26 31.44 19.08
N GLY A 190 22.34 32.30 18.66
CA GLY A 190 22.65 33.66 18.21
C GLY A 190 23.08 34.49 19.42
N ARG A 191 24.37 34.77 19.53
CA ARG A 191 24.96 35.68 20.51
C ARG A 191 24.87 37.09 19.91
N ASN A 192 23.92 37.89 20.38
CA ASN A 192 23.90 39.32 20.11
C ASN A 192 25.02 39.97 20.92
N VAL A 193 25.90 40.68 20.22
CA VAL A 193 26.69 41.80 20.75
C VAL A 193 26.39 42.98 19.83
#